data_AF-A0A1B6E4M9-F1
#
_entry.id   AF-A0A1B6E4M9-F1
#
_cell.length_a   1.000
_cell.length_b   1.000
_cell.length_c   1.000
_cell.angle_alpha   90.00
_cell.angle_beta   90.00
_cell.angle_gamma   90.00
#
_symmetry.space_group_name_H-M   'P 1'
#
loop_
_entity.id
_entity.type
_entity.pdbx_description
1 polymer ?
#
loop_
_entity_poly.entity_id
_entity_poly.type
_entity_poly.pdbx_seq_one_letter_code
_entity_poly.pdbx_strand_id
1 'polypeptide(L)'
;DAPGSAYNSFRKRFLQRTNNSKEVPVTSHVVLEDVVGEDKGGRSDSVVNTHDDFHDLQEYLHKVSKVDSDYEVIGRTDLEHLRQMNELTFENVLNLEKSSNNTLLDKFHHHIAKRQMYAEDDPVVNALLHDMATRSIVHVVQKDGGTQIKLVIDYNNSAQALFKPMRFPREQQTLPNHFYFTDFERHTAEIAAFHLDRLLGFRRAMPVTGRTLNITTEIYEIADGELLKTFFIS
;
A
#
# COMPACT_ATOMS: atom_id res chain seq x y z
N ASP A 1 -25.77 -16.25 31.91
CA ASP A 1 -25.01 -15.84 30.72
C ASP A 1 -24.91 -14.33 30.62
N ALA A 2 -23.70 -13.79 30.68
CA ALA A 2 -23.46 -12.35 30.51
C ALA A 2 -22.42 -12.15 29.39
N PRO A 3 -22.62 -11.19 28.47
CA PRO A 3 -21.81 -11.01 27.26
C PRO A 3 -20.34 -10.60 27.52
N GLY A 4 -19.96 -10.31 28.77
CA GLY A 4 -18.57 -10.04 29.15
C GLY A 4 -17.68 -11.28 29.34
N SER A 5 -18.25 -12.47 29.49
CA SER A 5 -17.49 -13.71 29.75
C SER A 5 -16.65 -14.15 28.54
N ALA A 6 -17.22 -14.04 27.34
CA ALA A 6 -16.54 -14.43 26.09
C ALA A 6 -15.38 -13.47 25.76
N TYR A 7 -15.61 -12.15 25.92
CA TYR A 7 -14.58 -11.13 25.66
C TYR A 7 -13.39 -11.25 26.62
N ASN A 8 -13.65 -11.49 27.91
CA ASN A 8 -12.60 -11.67 28.91
C ASN A 8 -11.83 -12.99 28.71
N SER A 9 -12.50 -14.06 28.28
CA SER A 9 -11.86 -15.33 27.96
C SER A 9 -10.98 -15.24 26.72
N PHE A 10 -11.40 -14.46 25.71
CA PHE A 10 -10.63 -14.22 24.48
C PHE A 10 -9.38 -13.36 24.76
N ARG A 11 -9.54 -12.27 25.54
CA ARG A 11 -8.42 -11.40 25.92
C ARG A 11 -7.34 -12.14 26.73
N LYS A 12 -7.74 -12.98 27.69
CA LYS A 12 -6.79 -13.79 28.46
C LYS A 12 -6.04 -14.83 27.61
N ARG A 13 -6.67 -15.39 26.57
CA ARG A 13 -6.06 -16.44 25.75
C ARG A 13 -5.19 -15.92 24.62
N PHE A 14 -5.53 -14.78 24.02
CA PHE A 14 -4.91 -14.36 22.76
C PHE A 14 -4.17 -13.02 22.80
N LEU A 15 -4.50 -12.12 23.74
CA LEU A 15 -3.93 -10.77 23.77
C LEU A 15 -2.84 -10.58 24.85
N GLN A 16 -2.65 -11.53 25.76
CA GLN A 16 -1.74 -11.36 26.91
C GLN A 16 -0.30 -11.87 26.68
N ARG A 17 0.05 -12.32 25.48
CA ARG A 17 1.43 -12.67 25.11
C ARG A 17 2.11 -11.55 24.32
N THR A 18 2.13 -10.35 24.90
CA THR A 18 3.16 -9.35 24.59
C THR A 18 4.14 -9.35 25.74
N ASN A 19 5.17 -10.19 25.63
CA ASN A 19 6.53 -9.99 26.16
C ASN A 19 7.29 -11.33 26.06
N ASN A 20 8.44 -11.28 25.39
CA ASN A 20 9.40 -12.37 25.14
C ASN A 20 8.98 -13.39 24.08
N SER A 21 9.15 -13.03 22.81
CA SER A 21 9.55 -14.02 21.80
C SER A 21 10.99 -13.73 21.44
N LYS A 22 11.91 -14.47 22.06
CA LYS A 22 13.27 -14.63 21.55
C LYS A 22 13.15 -15.24 20.16
N GLU A 23 13.83 -14.64 19.19
CA GLU A 23 13.98 -15.18 17.86
C GLU A 23 14.65 -16.56 17.95
N VAL A 24 14.04 -17.57 17.33
CA VAL A 24 14.66 -18.88 17.12
C VAL A 24 15.05 -18.95 15.65
N PRO A 25 16.34 -19.16 15.31
CA PRO A 25 16.73 -19.36 13.94
C PRO A 25 16.24 -20.73 13.50
N VAL A 26 15.33 -20.77 12.53
CA VAL A 26 14.87 -22.03 11.94
C VAL A 26 15.98 -22.55 11.04
N THR A 27 16.75 -23.49 11.58
CA THR A 27 17.61 -24.39 10.81
C THR A 27 16.72 -25.37 10.06
N SER A 28 16.93 -25.44 8.75
CA SER A 28 16.18 -26.27 7.82
C SER A 28 16.49 -27.75 8.00
N HIS A 29 15.59 -28.49 8.65
CA HIS A 29 15.44 -29.93 8.46
C HIS A 29 13.95 -30.26 8.35
N VAL A 30 13.47 -30.31 7.11
CA VAL A 30 12.17 -30.91 6.79
C VAL A 30 12.43 -32.38 6.51
N VAL A 31 11.88 -33.24 7.37
CA VAL A 31 11.71 -34.67 7.06
C VAL A 31 10.51 -34.75 6.12
N LEU A 32 10.76 -35.16 4.88
CA LEU A 32 9.73 -35.49 3.90
C LEU A 32 9.26 -36.92 4.17
N GLU A 33 7.95 -37.10 4.38
CA GLU A 33 7.30 -38.41 4.29
C GLU A 33 7.11 -38.78 2.80
N ASP A 34 7.65 -39.94 2.43
CA ASP A 34 7.58 -40.52 1.10
C ASP A 34 6.14 -40.88 0.73
N VAL A 35 5.61 -40.25 -0.32
CA VAL A 35 4.50 -40.80 -1.12
C VAL A 35 5.10 -41.27 -2.43
N VAL A 36 5.23 -42.59 -2.56
CA VAL A 36 5.71 -43.30 -3.74
C VAL A 36 4.73 -43.06 -4.90
N GLY A 37 5.18 -42.36 -5.93
CA GLY A 37 4.55 -42.21 -7.22
C GLY A 37 5.62 -42.16 -8.31
N GLU A 38 5.46 -43.00 -9.33
CA GLU A 38 6.47 -43.42 -10.30
C GLU A 38 7.25 -42.31 -11.01
N ASP A 39 8.55 -42.57 -11.14
CA ASP A 39 9.57 -41.84 -11.88
C ASP A 39 9.30 -41.81 -13.39
N LYS A 40 9.21 -40.59 -13.96
CA LYS A 40 9.58 -40.30 -15.34
C LYS A 40 10.36 -39.00 -15.38
N GLY A 41 11.68 -39.13 -15.48
CA GLY A 41 12.65 -38.03 -15.51
C GLY A 41 12.43 -36.99 -16.61
N GLY A 42 12.89 -35.77 -16.31
CA GLY A 42 12.93 -34.64 -17.22
C GLY A 42 13.66 -33.43 -16.64
N ARG A 43 14.97 -33.34 -16.95
CA ARG A 43 15.83 -32.17 -17.20
C ARG A 43 15.58 -30.84 -16.44
N SER A 44 16.64 -30.34 -15.79
CA SER A 44 16.76 -28.99 -15.25
C SER A 44 16.71 -27.94 -16.35
N ASP A 45 15.64 -27.15 -16.42
CA ASP A 45 15.57 -25.97 -17.27
C ASP A 45 15.83 -24.69 -16.47
N SER A 46 16.82 -23.94 -16.95
CA SER A 46 17.18 -22.59 -16.53
C SER A 46 15.95 -21.68 -16.54
N VAL A 47 15.69 -21.00 -15.44
CA VAL A 47 14.62 -20.00 -15.32
C VAL A 47 14.97 -18.80 -16.20
N VAL A 48 14.50 -18.84 -17.44
CA VAL A 48 14.44 -17.69 -18.33
C VAL A 48 13.33 -16.79 -17.78
N ASN A 49 13.65 -15.53 -17.47
CA ASN A 49 12.65 -14.49 -17.21
C ASN A 49 11.83 -14.27 -18.48
N THR A 50 10.85 -15.13 -18.72
CA THR A 50 9.87 -14.96 -19.79
C THR A 50 8.93 -13.85 -19.35
N HIS A 51 8.93 -12.74 -20.09
CA HIS A 51 7.90 -11.72 -19.96
C HIS A 51 6.55 -12.39 -20.22
N ASP A 52 5.66 -12.33 -19.23
CA ASP A 52 4.30 -12.84 -19.36
C ASP A 52 3.48 -11.79 -20.11
N ASP A 53 2.94 -12.19 -21.27
CA ASP A 53 2.10 -11.34 -22.11
C ASP A 53 0.65 -11.25 -21.58
N PHE A 54 0.35 -11.90 -20.45
CA PHE A 54 -0.94 -11.86 -19.74
C PHE A 54 -2.14 -12.24 -20.62
N HIS A 55 -1.96 -13.23 -21.49
CA HIS A 55 -2.99 -13.64 -22.46
C HIS A 55 -4.26 -14.16 -21.79
N ASP A 56 -4.12 -14.83 -20.65
CA ASP A 56 -5.24 -15.29 -19.82
C ASP A 56 -6.08 -14.11 -19.29
N LEU A 57 -5.44 -13.05 -18.77
CA LEU A 57 -6.11 -11.84 -18.32
C LEU A 57 -6.80 -11.10 -19.46
N GLN A 58 -6.18 -11.05 -20.64
CA GLN A 58 -6.80 -10.50 -21.86
C GLN A 58 -8.04 -11.31 -22.26
N GLU A 59 -7.98 -12.64 -22.20
CA GLU A 59 -9.11 -13.51 -22.49
C GLU A 59 -10.27 -13.29 -21.50
N TYR A 60 -9.97 -13.13 -20.21
CA TYR A 60 -10.98 -12.77 -19.20
C TYR A 60 -11.60 -11.40 -19.45
N LEU A 61 -10.81 -10.37 -19.78
CA LEU A 61 -11.31 -9.05 -20.15
C LEU A 61 -12.25 -9.10 -21.37
N HIS A 62 -11.90 -9.89 -22.40
CA HIS A 62 -12.75 -10.08 -23.56
C HIS A 62 -14.01 -10.90 -23.27
N LYS A 63 -13.95 -11.87 -22.36
CA LYS A 63 -15.13 -12.62 -21.90
C LYS A 63 -16.08 -11.75 -21.09
N VAL A 64 -15.57 -10.92 -20.18
CA VAL A 64 -16.36 -9.94 -19.41
C VAL A 64 -17.03 -8.94 -20.36
N SER A 65 -16.31 -8.47 -21.39
CA SER A 65 -16.87 -7.57 -22.41
C SER A 65 -18.04 -8.17 -23.22
N LYS A 66 -18.16 -9.49 -23.35
CA LYS A 66 -19.20 -10.15 -24.15
C LYS A 66 -20.42 -10.60 -23.35
N VAL A 67 -20.34 -10.62 -22.03
CA VAL A 67 -21.41 -11.15 -21.14
C VAL A 67 -22.32 -10.05 -20.57
N ASP A 68 -21.98 -8.77 -20.74
CA ASP A 68 -22.56 -7.69 -19.91
C ASP A 68 -23.48 -6.70 -20.67
N SER A 69 -24.45 -7.21 -21.44
CA SER A 69 -25.59 -6.38 -21.90
C SER A 69 -26.76 -6.35 -20.90
N ASP A 70 -26.86 -7.35 -20.02
CA ASP A 70 -28.07 -7.63 -19.24
C ASP A 70 -27.93 -7.36 -17.73
N TYR A 71 -26.72 -7.07 -17.23
CA TYR A 71 -26.56 -6.53 -15.89
C TYR A 71 -26.51 -5.01 -15.96
N GLU A 72 -27.34 -4.35 -15.16
CA GLU A 72 -27.10 -2.96 -14.78
C GLU A 72 -25.76 -2.90 -14.05
N VAL A 73 -24.69 -2.59 -14.79
CA VAL A 73 -23.47 -2.10 -14.17
C VAL A 73 -23.86 -0.82 -13.43
N ILE A 74 -23.85 -0.88 -12.09
CA ILE A 74 -23.94 0.29 -11.22
C ILE A 74 -22.82 1.24 -11.64
N GLY A 75 -23.11 2.21 -12.51
CA GLY A 75 -22.09 3.12 -13.02
C GLY A 75 -21.99 3.30 -14.52
N ARG A 76 -23.01 3.02 -15.34
CA ARG A 76 -23.18 3.80 -16.60
C ARG A 76 -23.52 5.25 -16.25
N THR A 77 -22.58 5.94 -15.63
CA THR A 77 -22.64 7.38 -15.51
C THR A 77 -22.22 7.91 -16.86
N ASP A 78 -23.11 8.66 -17.51
CA ASP A 78 -22.78 9.41 -18.72
C ASP A 78 -21.41 10.10 -18.54
N LEU A 79 -20.51 9.93 -19.50
CA LEU A 79 -19.16 10.52 -19.45
C LEU A 79 -19.22 12.03 -19.29
N GLU A 80 -20.24 12.68 -19.87
CA GLU A 80 -20.49 14.11 -19.69
C GLU A 80 -20.93 14.44 -18.26
N HIS A 81 -21.78 13.61 -17.66
CA HIS A 81 -22.14 13.76 -16.25
C HIS A 81 -20.94 13.56 -15.32
N LEU A 82 -20.04 12.61 -15.63
CA LEU A 82 -18.79 12.44 -14.88
C LEU A 82 -17.88 13.66 -15.02
N ARG A 83 -17.73 14.21 -16.23
CA ARG A 83 -16.97 15.45 -16.48
C ARG A 83 -17.52 16.60 -15.67
N GLN A 84 -18.83 16.84 -15.76
CA GLN A 84 -19.51 17.90 -15.01
C GLN A 84 -19.34 17.74 -13.49
N MET A 85 -19.41 16.52 -12.96
CA MET A 85 -19.17 16.29 -11.54
C MET A 85 -17.73 16.53 -11.14
N ASN A 86 -16.77 16.33 -12.05
CA ASN A 86 -15.35 16.54 -11.81
C ASN A 86 -14.89 17.99 -12.00
N GLU A 87 -15.71 18.86 -12.59
CA GLU A 87 -15.48 20.31 -12.60
C GLU A 87 -15.58 20.92 -11.20
N LEU A 88 -16.33 20.28 -10.28
CA LEU A 88 -16.45 20.72 -8.89
C LEU A 88 -15.28 20.18 -8.06
N THR A 89 -14.19 20.95 -8.02
CA THR A 89 -13.01 20.69 -7.19
C THR A 89 -13.10 21.37 -5.82
N PHE A 90 -12.27 20.98 -4.85
CA PHE A 90 -12.16 21.70 -3.59
C PHE A 90 -11.75 23.16 -3.77
N GLU A 91 -10.91 23.47 -4.76
CA GLU A 91 -10.58 24.84 -5.14
C GLU A 91 -11.84 25.67 -5.41
N ASN A 92 -12.75 25.13 -6.23
CA ASN A 92 -13.98 25.83 -6.63
C ASN A 92 -15.01 25.89 -5.50
N VAL A 93 -15.14 24.83 -4.72
CA VAL A 93 -16.16 24.74 -3.65
C VAL A 93 -15.77 25.60 -2.44
N LEU A 94 -14.49 25.63 -2.09
CA LEU A 94 -13.99 26.36 -0.92
C LEU A 94 -13.48 27.77 -1.26
N ASN A 95 -13.53 28.17 -2.54
CA ASN A 95 -13.00 29.45 -3.03
C ASN A 95 -11.55 29.70 -2.59
N LEU A 96 -10.69 28.68 -2.76
CA LEU A 96 -9.30 28.76 -2.33
C LEU A 96 -8.53 29.70 -3.27
N GLU A 97 -7.80 30.66 -2.70
CA GLU A 97 -6.96 31.54 -3.51
C GLU A 97 -5.74 30.80 -4.06
N LYS A 98 -5.42 31.06 -5.34
CA LYS A 98 -4.20 30.57 -5.98
C LYS A 98 -3.00 31.36 -5.47
N SER A 99 -2.44 30.91 -4.34
CA SER A 99 -1.17 31.42 -3.85
C SER A 99 -0.01 30.85 -4.66
N SER A 100 0.95 31.71 -5.02
CA SER A 100 2.21 31.29 -5.65
C SER A 100 3.04 30.37 -4.75
N ASN A 101 2.78 30.40 -3.43
CA ASN A 101 3.52 29.65 -2.43
C ASN A 101 2.95 28.25 -2.16
N ASN A 102 1.91 27.83 -2.88
CA ASN A 102 1.30 26.51 -2.71
C ASN A 102 2.29 25.40 -3.07
N THR A 103 2.44 24.43 -2.16
CA THR A 103 3.21 23.20 -2.40
C THR A 103 2.53 22.32 -3.46
N LEU A 104 3.23 21.29 -3.94
CA LEU A 104 2.62 20.30 -4.83
C LEU A 104 1.47 19.55 -4.15
N LEU A 105 1.57 19.30 -2.85
CA LEU A 105 0.52 18.65 -2.08
C LEU A 105 -0.72 19.56 -1.95
N ASP A 106 -0.53 20.86 -1.73
CA ASP A 106 -1.63 21.83 -1.70
C ASP A 106 -2.37 21.87 -3.03
N LYS A 107 -1.61 21.93 -4.14
CA LYS A 107 -2.20 21.88 -5.50
C LYS A 107 -2.96 20.58 -5.74
N PHE A 108 -2.41 19.45 -5.32
CA PHE A 108 -3.11 18.17 -5.38
C PHE A 108 -4.43 18.21 -4.59
N HIS A 109 -4.41 18.70 -3.35
CA HIS A 109 -5.63 18.83 -2.54
C HIS A 109 -6.67 19.74 -3.19
N HIS A 110 -6.24 20.86 -3.76
CA HIS A 110 -7.15 21.80 -4.43
C HIS A 110 -7.87 21.15 -5.62
N HIS A 111 -7.19 20.29 -6.37
CA HIS A 111 -7.73 19.60 -7.54
C HIS A 111 -8.61 18.38 -7.23
N ILE A 112 -8.69 17.93 -5.96
CA ILE A 112 -9.59 16.83 -5.60
C ILE A 112 -11.01 17.21 -5.98
N ALA A 113 -11.65 16.34 -6.75
CA ALA A 113 -12.97 16.56 -7.32
C ALA A 113 -13.99 15.57 -6.74
N LYS A 114 -15.28 15.78 -7.07
CA LYS A 114 -16.37 15.00 -6.49
C LYS A 114 -16.28 13.49 -6.75
N ARG A 115 -15.73 13.05 -7.89
CA ARG A 115 -15.65 11.62 -8.26
C ARG A 115 -14.23 11.09 -8.50
N GLN A 116 -13.21 11.92 -8.35
CA GLN A 116 -11.81 11.52 -8.54
C GLN A 116 -10.88 12.34 -7.65
N MET A 117 -9.78 11.73 -7.24
CA MET A 117 -8.73 12.39 -6.46
C MET A 117 -7.83 13.26 -7.34
N TYR A 118 -7.68 12.91 -8.62
CA TYR A 118 -6.87 13.63 -9.61
C TYR A 118 -7.38 13.34 -11.02
N ALA A 119 -7.08 14.22 -11.98
CA ALA A 119 -7.40 14.01 -13.40
C ALA A 119 -6.39 13.08 -14.08
N GLU A 120 -6.79 12.47 -15.21
CA GLU A 120 -5.96 11.49 -15.93
C GLU A 120 -4.57 12.01 -16.30
N ASP A 121 -4.53 13.20 -16.90
CA ASP A 121 -3.30 13.85 -17.35
C ASP A 121 -2.79 14.89 -16.35
N ASP A 122 -3.13 14.77 -15.06
CA ASP A 122 -2.71 15.76 -14.06
C ASP A 122 -1.19 15.73 -13.83
N PRO A 123 -0.42 16.75 -14.27
CA PRO A 123 1.02 16.77 -14.12
C PRO A 123 1.45 16.90 -12.65
N VAL A 124 0.58 17.42 -11.78
CA VAL A 124 0.86 17.59 -10.35
C VAL A 124 1.12 16.25 -9.69
N VAL A 125 0.42 15.19 -10.11
CA VAL A 125 0.57 13.89 -9.45
C VAL A 125 1.94 13.29 -9.71
N ASN A 126 2.43 13.33 -10.96
CA ASN A 126 3.77 12.82 -11.26
C ASN A 126 4.87 13.67 -10.60
N ALA A 127 4.67 14.99 -10.55
CA ALA A 127 5.57 15.87 -9.80
C ALA A 127 5.57 15.55 -8.29
N LEU A 128 4.40 15.29 -7.70
CA LEU A 128 4.25 14.94 -6.28
C LEU A 128 4.90 13.59 -5.95
N LEU A 129 4.74 12.58 -6.82
CA LEU A 129 5.40 11.28 -6.66
C LEU A 129 6.92 11.41 -6.68
N HIS A 130 7.46 12.24 -7.59
CA HIS A 130 8.88 12.53 -7.63
C HIS A 130 9.34 13.28 -6.38
N ASP A 131 8.59 14.31 -5.97
CA ASP A 131 8.90 15.12 -4.80
C ASP A 131 8.96 14.27 -3.52
N MET A 132 7.99 13.38 -3.29
CA MET A 132 8.00 12.44 -2.17
C MET A 132 9.21 11.48 -2.21
N ALA A 133 9.64 11.07 -3.40
CA ALA A 133 10.77 10.15 -3.56
C ALA A 133 12.15 10.81 -3.30
N THR A 134 12.28 12.13 -3.47
CA THR A 134 13.59 12.80 -3.46
C THR A 134 13.74 13.92 -2.44
N ARG A 135 12.64 14.51 -1.95
CA ARG A 135 12.69 15.68 -1.05
C ARG A 135 13.36 15.33 0.29
N SER A 136 14.12 16.27 0.84
CA SER A 136 14.73 16.11 2.16
C SER A 136 13.66 15.94 3.23
N ILE A 137 13.84 14.91 4.05
CA ILE A 137 13.06 14.68 5.26
C ILE A 137 13.69 15.52 6.37
N VAL A 138 12.87 16.19 7.18
CA VAL A 138 13.35 17.04 8.29
C VAL A 138 12.96 16.49 9.65
N HIS A 139 11.94 15.65 9.72
CA HIS A 139 11.47 15.06 10.97
C HIS A 139 10.68 13.79 10.71
N VAL A 140 10.78 12.82 11.63
CA VAL A 140 10.10 11.52 11.53
C VAL A 140 9.57 11.11 12.89
N VAL A 141 8.28 10.78 12.95
CA VAL A 141 7.62 10.32 14.18
C VAL A 141 6.85 9.04 13.93
N GLN A 142 6.73 8.19 14.96
CA GLN A 142 5.83 7.04 14.87
C GLN A 142 4.39 7.53 14.88
N LYS A 143 3.59 7.06 13.91
CA LYS A 143 2.17 7.39 13.88
C LYS A 143 1.46 6.70 15.04
N ASP A 144 0.80 7.49 15.89
CA ASP A 144 -0.09 6.96 16.91
C ASP A 144 -1.34 6.31 16.30
N GLY A 145 -1.72 5.17 16.89
CA GLY A 145 -2.90 4.40 16.49
C GLY A 145 -2.71 3.58 15.21
N GLY A 146 -3.19 2.34 15.27
CA GLY A 146 -3.05 1.33 14.21
C GLY A 146 -2.71 -0.03 14.80
N THR A 147 -2.58 -1.03 13.93
CA THR A 147 -2.18 -2.40 14.30
C THR A 147 -0.73 -2.71 13.96
N GLN A 148 -0.13 -1.95 13.05
CA GLN A 148 1.22 -2.18 12.51
C GLN A 148 2.02 -0.87 12.50
N ILE A 149 3.34 -0.98 12.42
CA ILE A 149 4.24 0.17 12.41
C ILE A 149 4.03 1.03 11.16
N LYS A 150 3.84 2.33 11.39
CA LYS A 150 3.76 3.38 10.37
C LYS A 150 4.44 4.62 10.91
N LEU A 151 5.16 5.33 10.07
CA LEU A 151 5.81 6.59 10.43
C LEU A 151 5.10 7.75 9.72
N VAL A 152 5.09 8.91 10.33
CA VAL A 152 4.79 10.18 9.68
C VAL A 152 6.13 10.84 9.37
N ILE A 153 6.31 11.21 8.10
CA ILE A 153 7.50 11.87 7.59
C ILE A 153 7.12 13.33 7.30
N ASP A 154 7.87 14.25 7.87
CA ASP A 154 7.76 15.67 7.57
C ASP A 154 8.86 16.08 6.60
N TYR A 155 8.47 16.74 5.52
CA TYR A 155 9.39 17.31 4.54
C TYR A 155 9.73 18.77 4.86
N ASN A 156 10.81 19.27 4.27
CA ASN A 156 11.26 20.66 4.46
C ASN A 156 10.31 21.75 3.91
N ASN A 157 9.20 21.38 3.28
CA ASN A 157 8.15 22.27 2.79
C ASN A 157 6.84 22.14 3.60
N SER A 158 6.92 21.58 4.82
CA SER A 158 5.77 21.32 5.70
C SER A 158 4.77 20.28 5.19
N ALA A 159 4.99 19.68 4.02
CA ALA A 159 4.20 18.56 3.56
C ALA A 159 4.52 17.32 4.41
N GLN A 160 3.53 16.46 4.60
CA GLN A 160 3.67 15.21 5.33
C GLN A 160 3.37 14.01 4.45
N ALA A 161 4.03 12.88 4.72
CA ALA A 161 3.72 11.60 4.11
C ALA A 161 3.63 10.48 5.16
N LEU A 162 2.76 9.51 4.88
CA LEU A 162 2.71 8.27 5.64
C LEU A 162 3.73 7.29 5.06
N PHE A 163 4.61 6.75 5.91
CA PHE A 163 5.63 5.80 5.53
C PHE A 163 5.36 4.42 6.12
N LYS A 164 5.44 3.40 5.25
CA LYS A 164 5.36 1.99 5.62
C LYS A 164 6.70 1.31 5.29
N PRO A 165 7.44 0.79 6.26
CA PRO A 165 8.73 0.17 6.00
C PRO A 165 8.59 -1.14 5.23
N MET A 166 9.63 -1.48 4.46
CA MET A 166 9.79 -2.83 3.92
C MET A 166 10.07 -3.82 5.06
N ARG A 167 9.36 -4.95 5.05
CA ARG A 167 9.51 -6.03 6.04
C ARG A 167 10.02 -7.33 5.45
N PHE A 168 9.50 -7.72 4.29
CA PHE A 168 9.80 -8.99 3.63
C PHE A 168 10.21 -8.76 2.18
N PRO A 169 11.00 -9.68 1.60
CA PRO A 169 11.32 -9.68 0.17
C PRO A 169 10.05 -9.89 -0.67
N ARG A 170 10.12 -9.59 -1.98
CA ARG A 170 8.95 -9.57 -2.87
C ARG A 170 8.37 -10.97 -3.10
N GLU A 171 9.21 -11.98 -3.01
CA GLU A 171 8.92 -13.39 -3.30
C GLU A 171 8.19 -14.07 -2.13
N GLN A 172 8.31 -13.52 -0.92
CA GLN A 172 7.70 -14.11 0.27
C GLN A 172 6.18 -13.99 0.20
N GLN A 173 5.48 -15.13 0.19
CA GLN A 173 4.02 -15.18 0.22
C GLN A 173 3.49 -15.25 1.66
N THR A 174 2.23 -14.86 1.83
CA THR A 174 1.50 -15.06 3.09
C THR A 174 1.31 -16.57 3.29
N LEU A 175 1.58 -17.06 4.50
CA LEU A 175 1.48 -18.49 4.80
C LEU A 175 0.02 -18.96 4.70
N PRO A 176 -0.26 -20.19 4.23
CA PRO A 176 -1.64 -20.67 4.07
C PRO A 176 -2.46 -20.69 5.36
N ASN A 177 -1.79 -20.80 6.52
CA ASN A 177 -2.40 -20.80 7.84
C ASN A 177 -2.49 -19.41 8.49
N HIS A 178 -2.06 -18.35 7.81
CA HIS A 178 -2.25 -16.99 8.29
C HIS A 178 -3.66 -16.49 7.96
N PHE A 179 -4.36 -16.04 9.00
CA PHE A 179 -5.62 -15.32 8.83
C PHE A 179 -5.35 -13.88 8.37
N TYR A 180 -6.30 -13.28 7.65
CA TYR A 180 -6.18 -11.93 7.10
C TYR A 180 -5.86 -10.86 8.16
N PHE A 181 -6.35 -11.00 9.40
CA PHE A 181 -6.09 -10.06 10.50
C PHE A 181 -4.72 -10.25 11.17
N THR A 182 -4.02 -11.34 10.86
CA THR A 182 -2.63 -11.59 11.28
C THR A 182 -1.61 -11.29 10.19
N ASP A 183 -2.08 -10.99 8.98
CA ASP A 183 -1.19 -10.75 7.86
C ASP A 183 -0.44 -9.41 8.03
N PHE A 184 0.80 -9.38 7.55
CA PHE A 184 1.63 -8.19 7.62
C PHE A 184 1.37 -7.30 6.42
N GLU A 185 1.23 -6.00 6.67
CA GLU A 185 1.14 -5.00 5.61
C GLU A 185 2.42 -5.00 4.78
N ARG A 186 2.26 -4.83 3.46
CA ARG A 186 3.36 -4.78 2.49
C ARG A 186 3.39 -3.40 1.86
N HIS A 187 4.50 -2.69 2.01
CA HIS A 187 4.69 -1.37 1.38
C HIS A 187 4.49 -1.41 -0.15
N THR A 188 4.88 -2.52 -0.81
CA THR A 188 4.69 -2.71 -2.25
C THR A 188 3.23 -2.80 -2.66
N ALA A 189 2.34 -3.32 -1.79
CA ALA A 189 0.92 -3.42 -2.10
C ALA A 189 0.28 -2.04 -2.22
N GLU A 190 0.68 -1.07 -1.40
CA GLU A 190 0.21 0.32 -1.48
C GLU A 190 0.63 0.97 -2.80
N ILE A 191 1.89 0.80 -3.20
CA ILE A 191 2.42 1.32 -4.46
C ILE A 191 1.66 0.69 -5.64
N ALA A 192 1.54 -0.63 -5.66
CA ALA A 192 0.86 -1.36 -6.73
C ALA A 192 -0.63 -1.00 -6.83
N ALA A 193 -1.32 -0.89 -5.69
CA ALA A 193 -2.73 -0.53 -5.65
C ALA A 193 -2.99 0.87 -6.24
N PHE A 194 -2.14 1.84 -5.92
CA PHE A 194 -2.22 3.18 -6.52
C PHE A 194 -2.06 3.15 -8.05
N HIS A 195 -1.05 2.45 -8.56
CA HIS A 195 -0.82 2.36 -10.00
C HIS A 195 -1.91 1.56 -10.72
N LEU A 196 -2.44 0.49 -10.10
CA LEU A 196 -3.54 -0.29 -10.64
C LEU A 196 -4.84 0.54 -10.68
N ASP A 197 -5.16 1.29 -9.61
CA ASP A 197 -6.29 2.22 -9.57
C ASP A 197 -6.22 3.28 -10.68
N ARG A 198 -5.01 3.76 -10.98
CA ARG A 198 -4.76 4.66 -12.11
C ARG A 198 -4.99 3.99 -13.46
N LEU A 199 -4.43 2.80 -13.67
CA LEU A 199 -4.54 2.04 -14.93
C LEU A 199 -6.00 1.65 -15.24
N LEU A 200 -6.79 1.35 -14.22
CA LEU A 200 -8.21 1.05 -14.34
C LEU A 200 -9.09 2.31 -14.50
N GLY A 201 -8.50 3.50 -14.52
CA GLY A 201 -9.21 4.77 -14.70
C GLY A 201 -10.05 5.19 -13.50
N PHE A 202 -9.88 4.56 -12.34
CA PHE A 202 -10.62 4.92 -11.12
C PHE A 202 -10.15 6.24 -10.54
N ARG A 203 -8.82 6.43 -10.40
CA ARG A 203 -8.19 7.65 -9.85
C ARG A 203 -8.78 8.05 -8.49
N ARG A 204 -8.97 7.06 -7.62
CA ARG A 204 -9.49 7.22 -6.24
C ARG A 204 -8.45 6.88 -5.17
N ALA A 205 -7.34 6.25 -5.55
CA ALA A 205 -6.23 6.00 -4.66
C ALA A 205 -5.38 7.27 -4.45
N MET A 206 -4.86 7.43 -3.23
CA MET A 206 -3.86 8.47 -2.94
C MET A 206 -2.56 8.21 -3.71
N PRO A 207 -1.80 9.25 -4.11
CA PRO A 207 -0.47 9.07 -4.68
C PRO A 207 0.49 8.35 -3.73
N VAL A 208 1.10 7.25 -4.18
CA VAL A 208 2.07 6.47 -3.42
C VAL A 208 3.32 6.22 -4.26
N THR A 209 4.50 6.44 -3.68
CA THR A 209 5.79 6.18 -4.32
C THR A 209 6.68 5.32 -3.44
N GLY A 210 7.62 4.60 -4.05
CA GLY A 210 8.67 3.88 -3.33
C GLY A 210 9.88 4.79 -3.08
N ARG A 211 10.54 4.63 -1.93
CA ARG A 211 11.77 5.34 -1.59
C ARG A 211 12.71 4.46 -0.78
N THR A 212 14.00 4.48 -1.14
CA THR A 212 15.06 3.87 -0.33
C THR A 212 15.62 4.95 0.57
N LEU A 213 15.71 4.67 1.87
CA LEU A 213 16.15 5.61 2.89
C LEU A 213 17.38 5.09 3.60
N ASN A 214 18.32 5.98 3.89
CA ASN A 214 19.37 5.69 4.86
C ASN A 214 18.79 5.78 6.28
N ILE A 215 18.70 4.64 6.97
CA ILE A 215 18.10 4.57 8.30
C ILE A 215 18.83 5.47 9.32
N THR A 216 20.14 5.64 9.19
CA THR A 216 20.89 6.49 10.12
C THR A 216 20.55 7.97 9.91
N THR A 217 20.74 8.48 8.69
CA THR A 217 20.67 9.93 8.42
C THR A 217 19.27 10.43 8.11
N GLU A 218 18.40 9.60 7.54
CA GLU A 218 17.05 9.99 7.11
C GLU A 218 15.94 9.50 8.04
N ILE A 219 16.27 8.76 9.11
CA ILE A 219 15.30 8.31 10.12
C ILE A 219 15.86 8.54 11.52
N TYR A 220 16.92 7.85 11.92
CA TYR A 220 17.40 7.81 13.30
C TYR A 220 17.82 9.19 13.83
N GLU A 221 18.64 9.94 13.08
CA GLU A 221 19.14 11.26 13.51
C GLU A 221 18.05 12.34 13.60
N ILE A 222 16.93 12.15 12.91
CA ILE A 222 15.82 13.12 12.81
C ILE A 222 14.52 12.60 13.45
N ALA A 223 14.59 11.46 14.13
CA ALA A 223 13.49 10.89 14.90
C ALA A 223 13.52 11.43 16.33
N ASP A 224 12.34 11.59 16.93
CA ASP A 224 12.21 12.02 18.32
C ASP A 224 11.37 11.04 19.17
N GLY A 225 11.20 11.42 20.43
CA GLY A 225 10.28 10.75 21.35
C GLY A 225 10.55 9.26 21.58
N GLU A 226 9.49 8.46 21.53
CA GLU A 226 9.55 7.02 21.77
C GLU A 226 10.17 6.26 20.61
N LEU A 227 10.06 6.76 19.37
CA LEU A 227 10.62 6.09 18.20
C LEU A 227 12.14 5.95 18.32
N LEU A 228 12.83 7.02 18.73
CA LEU A 228 14.29 7.03 18.88
C LEU A 228 14.81 5.95 19.85
N LYS A 229 14.04 5.62 20.89
CA LYS A 229 14.42 4.62 21.90
C LYS A 229 14.33 3.18 21.42
N THR A 230 13.73 2.94 20.25
CA THR A 230 13.48 1.59 19.71
C THR A 230 14.59 1.07 18.80
N PHE A 231 15.57 1.91 18.44
CA PHE A 231 16.67 1.51 17.57
C PHE A 231 17.73 0.70 18.32
N PHE A 232 18.20 -0.38 17.70
CA PHE A 232 19.30 -1.21 18.18
C PHE A 232 20.04 -1.86 17.00
N ILE A 233 21.23 -2.39 17.27
CA ILE A 233 22.03 -3.16 16.30
C ILE A 233 21.82 -4.64 16.61
N SER A 234 21.46 -5.44 15.58
CA SER A 234 21.19 -6.88 15.67
C SER A 234 22.44 -7.71 15.96
#